data_AF-X0UQL0-F1
#
_entry.id   AF-X0UQL0-F1
#
_cell.length_a   1.000
_cell.length_b   1.000
_cell.length_c   1.000
_cell.angle_alpha   90.00
_cell.angle_beta   90.00
_cell.angle_gamma   90.00
#
_symmetry.space_group_name_H-M   'P 1'
#
loop_
_entity.id
_entity.type
_entity.pdbx_description
1 polymer ?
#
loop_
_entity_poly.entity_id
_entity_poly.type
_entity_poly.pdbx_seq_one_letter_code
_entity_poly.pdbx_strand_id
1 'polypeptide(L)'
;RFCSSGLQAIAIAAGQIALGSSDVVVAGGLESMSMVPMTGNKLSVSPEAMEKVAAVYTPMGITAENVAKQFGITREQQDTFALNSQKKASAAIEKKVFEKEIVPVNGIRYVGNEKQTFEFKVDEMPRPDTTLEGLASLKPAFSTKGSVTAGNSSPLSDGAAAALVMSGEKAKSLGLKGLGYLRSFVTVGV
;
A
#
# COMPACT_ATOMS: atom_id res chain seq x y z
N ARG A 1 0.62 -6.76 10.89
CA ARG A 1 1.89 -7.24 10.28
C ARG A 1 2.40 -6.19 9.29
N PHE A 2 2.81 -5.02 9.78
CA PHE A 2 3.30 -3.88 8.96
C PHE A 2 2.59 -3.73 7.61
N CYS A 3 3.33 -3.62 6.51
CA CYS A 3 2.82 -3.41 5.15
C CYS A 3 1.85 -4.51 4.67
N SER A 4 1.87 -5.70 5.26
CA SER A 4 1.00 -6.81 4.87
C SER A 4 -0.25 -6.95 5.75
N SER A 5 -0.58 -5.94 6.58
CA SER A 5 -1.66 -6.06 7.58
C SER A 5 -3.03 -6.31 6.96
N GLY A 6 -3.40 -5.63 5.86
CA GLY A 6 -4.67 -5.85 5.18
C GLY A 6 -4.79 -7.28 4.62
N LEU A 7 -3.73 -7.78 3.98
CA LEU A 7 -3.71 -9.17 3.47
C LEU A 7 -3.70 -10.20 4.61
N GLN A 8 -2.99 -9.92 5.71
CA GLN A 8 -2.98 -10.76 6.90
C GLN A 8 -4.38 -10.85 7.53
N ALA A 9 -5.17 -9.77 7.52
CA ALA A 9 -6.54 -9.80 8.01
C ALA A 9 -7.41 -10.76 7.19
N ILE A 10 -7.27 -10.76 5.86
CA ILE A 10 -7.97 -11.70 4.97
C ILE A 10 -7.53 -13.14 5.26
N ALA A 11 -6.24 -13.38 5.48
CA ALA A 11 -5.74 -14.70 5.83
C ALA A 11 -6.28 -15.21 7.19
N ILE A 12 -6.38 -14.33 8.19
CA ILE A 12 -6.99 -14.66 9.49
C ILE A 12 -8.47 -15.01 9.32
N ALA A 13 -9.22 -14.21 8.55
CA ALA A 13 -10.63 -14.47 8.26
C ALA A 13 -10.83 -15.82 7.57
N ALA A 14 -9.99 -16.14 6.58
CA ALA A 14 -10.03 -17.44 5.92
C ALA A 14 -9.70 -18.59 6.89
N GLY A 15 -8.74 -18.40 7.80
CA GLY A 15 -8.43 -19.37 8.85
C GLY A 15 -9.60 -19.62 9.81
N GLN A 16 -10.28 -18.56 10.26
CA GLN A 16 -11.48 -18.68 11.10
C GLN A 16 -12.60 -19.44 10.40
N ILE A 17 -12.81 -19.18 9.11
CA ILE A 17 -13.79 -19.89 8.29
C ILE A 17 -13.43 -21.35 8.11
N ALA A 18 -12.16 -21.65 7.81
CA ALA A 18 -11.68 -23.03 7.66
C ALA A 18 -11.81 -23.85 8.95
N LEU A 19 -11.68 -23.20 10.12
CA LEU A 19 -11.88 -23.82 11.44
C LEU A 19 -13.36 -23.95 11.84
N GLY A 20 -14.31 -23.50 11.00
CA GLY A 20 -15.75 -23.50 11.33
C GLY A 20 -16.14 -22.51 12.43
N SER A 21 -15.27 -21.56 12.78
CA SER A 21 -15.56 -20.55 13.81
C SER A 21 -16.43 -19.40 13.29
N SER A 22 -16.54 -19.24 11.96
CA SER A 22 -17.36 -18.22 11.31
C SER A 22 -17.68 -18.65 9.88
N ASP A 23 -18.84 -18.23 9.35
CA ASP A 23 -19.20 -18.47 7.95
C ASP A 23 -18.96 -17.26 7.04
N VAL A 24 -18.94 -16.07 7.62
CA VAL A 24 -18.88 -14.78 6.93
C VAL A 24 -18.05 -13.81 7.76
N VAL A 25 -17.04 -13.20 7.17
CA VAL A 25 -16.13 -12.27 7.83
C VAL A 25 -15.81 -11.11 6.89
N VAL A 26 -15.87 -9.88 7.38
CA VAL A 26 -15.31 -8.72 6.67
C VAL A 26 -13.87 -8.53 7.13
N ALA A 27 -12.93 -8.51 6.20
CA ALA A 27 -11.50 -8.35 6.49
C ALA A 27 -10.87 -7.34 5.54
N GLY A 28 -9.93 -6.54 6.04
CA GLY A 28 -9.38 -5.43 5.27
C GLY A 28 -8.22 -4.74 5.96
N GLY A 29 -7.81 -3.61 5.38
CA GLY A 29 -6.81 -2.70 5.91
C GLY A 29 -7.25 -1.25 5.76
N LEU A 30 -6.72 -0.41 6.64
CA LEU A 30 -6.91 1.04 6.65
C LEU A 30 -5.59 1.66 7.07
N GLU A 31 -5.24 2.77 6.45
CA GLU A 31 -4.16 3.64 6.92
C GLU A 31 -4.55 5.10 6.71
N SER A 32 -4.15 5.97 7.65
CA SER A 32 -4.19 7.42 7.47
C SER A 32 -2.86 8.02 7.88
N MET A 33 -1.98 8.13 6.90
CA MET A 33 -0.66 8.70 7.04
C MET A 33 -0.68 10.22 7.23
N SER A 34 -1.75 10.89 6.82
CA SER A 34 -2.00 12.30 7.15
C SER A 34 -2.23 12.52 8.65
N MET A 35 -2.83 11.54 9.34
CA MET A 35 -3.15 11.64 10.77
C MET A 35 -2.07 11.00 11.66
N VAL A 36 -1.42 9.94 11.17
CA VAL A 36 -0.41 9.18 11.91
C VAL A 36 0.86 9.05 11.08
N PRO A 37 1.98 9.68 11.47
CA PRO A 37 3.23 9.55 10.73
C PRO A 37 3.81 8.13 10.84
N MET A 38 4.71 7.76 9.94
CA MET A 38 5.31 6.40 9.85
C MET A 38 5.89 5.84 11.16
N THR A 39 6.39 6.69 12.05
CA THR A 39 6.95 6.29 13.36
C THR A 39 5.91 6.28 14.49
N GLY A 40 4.65 6.55 14.17
CA GLY A 40 3.61 6.90 15.12
C GLY A 40 3.86 8.26 15.79
N ASN A 41 2.94 8.65 16.66
CA ASN A 41 3.02 9.91 17.42
C ASN A 41 4.07 9.88 18.53
N LYS A 42 4.53 8.69 18.92
CA LYS A 42 5.58 8.49 19.90
C LYS A 42 6.44 7.31 19.49
N LEU A 43 7.69 7.59 19.14
CA LEU A 43 8.67 6.55 18.87
C LEU A 43 8.90 5.74 20.16
N SER A 44 8.70 4.43 20.07
CA SER A 44 8.99 3.48 21.14
C SER A 44 9.93 2.41 20.60
N VAL A 45 11.18 2.45 21.05
CA VAL A 45 12.23 1.50 20.67
C VAL A 45 12.64 0.68 21.87
N SER A 46 12.83 -0.63 21.68
CA SER A 46 13.31 -1.53 22.72
C SER A 46 14.82 -1.31 22.89
N PRO A 47 15.30 -0.96 24.11
CA PRO A 47 16.74 -0.84 24.37
C PRO A 47 17.50 -2.14 24.07
N GLU A 48 16.92 -3.28 24.42
CA GLU A 48 17.50 -4.60 24.14
C GLU A 48 17.61 -4.85 22.63
N ALA A 49 16.59 -4.50 21.85
CA ALA A 49 16.64 -4.64 20.40
C ALA A 49 17.65 -3.68 19.76
N MET A 50 17.77 -2.46 20.29
CA MET A 50 18.80 -1.51 19.86
C MET A 50 20.22 -2.02 20.14
N GLU A 51 20.43 -2.74 21.23
CA GLU A 51 21.72 -3.34 21.57
C GLU A 51 22.04 -4.57 20.72
N LYS A 52 21.08 -5.49 20.55
CA LYS A 52 21.31 -6.80 19.93
C LYS A 52 21.09 -6.83 18.43
N VAL A 53 20.07 -6.11 17.93
CA VAL A 53 19.60 -6.18 16.55
C VAL A 53 19.10 -4.82 16.05
N ALA A 54 19.91 -3.76 16.19
CA ALA A 54 19.53 -2.40 15.81
C ALA A 54 18.93 -2.28 14.39
N ALA A 55 19.35 -3.17 13.48
CA ALA A 55 18.86 -3.26 12.11
C ALA A 55 17.33 -3.36 11.96
N VAL A 56 16.60 -3.84 12.98
CA VAL A 56 15.12 -3.89 12.97
C VAL A 56 14.47 -2.50 12.91
N TYR A 57 15.22 -1.45 13.26
CA TYR A 57 14.77 -0.06 13.21
C TYR A 57 15.33 0.71 12.00
N THR A 58 15.97 0.01 11.04
CA THR A 58 16.47 0.65 9.80
C THR A 58 15.30 1.28 9.03
N PRO A 59 15.37 2.57 8.66
CA PRO A 59 14.34 3.18 7.84
C PRO A 59 14.14 2.42 6.52
N MET A 60 12.89 2.26 6.08
CA MET A 60 12.56 1.49 4.87
C MET A 60 13.23 2.06 3.60
N GLY A 61 13.43 3.37 3.52
CA GLY A 61 14.17 3.96 2.41
C GLY A 61 15.64 3.53 2.36
N ILE A 62 16.27 3.30 3.52
CA ILE A 62 17.64 2.77 3.59
C ILE A 62 17.68 1.28 3.24
N THR A 63 16.67 0.50 3.63
CA THR A 63 16.61 -0.91 3.21
C THR A 63 16.44 -1.02 1.69
N ALA A 64 15.69 -0.11 1.05
CA ALA A 64 15.60 -0.03 -0.41
C ALA A 64 16.96 0.26 -1.07
N GLU A 65 17.76 1.20 -0.52
CA GLU A 65 19.14 1.44 -0.99
C GLU A 65 20.04 0.22 -0.83
N ASN A 66 19.90 -0.51 0.29
CA ASN A 66 20.67 -1.72 0.55
C ASN A 66 20.37 -2.81 -0.48
N VAL A 67 19.09 -3.04 -0.78
CA VAL A 67 18.64 -3.99 -1.81
C VAL A 67 19.16 -3.55 -3.19
N ALA A 68 18.98 -2.28 -3.55
CA ALA A 68 19.45 -1.77 -4.84
C ALA A 68 20.96 -1.98 -5.02
N LYS A 69 21.76 -1.67 -3.99
CA LYS A 69 23.20 -1.86 -3.99
C LYS A 69 23.60 -3.34 -4.03
N GLN A 70 22.97 -4.18 -3.20
CA GLN A 70 23.32 -5.59 -3.08
C GLN A 70 23.05 -6.37 -4.36
N PHE A 71 21.95 -6.05 -5.06
CA PHE A 71 21.53 -6.76 -6.26
C PHE A 71 21.82 -5.99 -7.56
N GLY A 72 22.52 -4.86 -7.49
CA GLY A 72 22.93 -4.09 -8.66
C GLY A 72 21.76 -3.47 -9.44
N ILE A 73 20.69 -3.04 -8.75
CA ILE A 73 19.53 -2.41 -9.38
C ILE A 73 19.86 -0.95 -9.66
N THR A 74 20.00 -0.59 -10.93
CA THR A 74 20.44 0.76 -11.32
C THR A 74 19.34 1.80 -11.12
N ARG A 75 19.73 3.08 -11.05
CA ARG A 75 18.79 4.20 -10.97
C ARG A 75 17.83 4.21 -12.16
N GLU A 76 18.34 3.95 -13.35
CA GLU A 76 17.57 3.93 -14.59
C GLU A 76 16.52 2.82 -14.57
N GLN A 77 16.83 1.65 -13.99
CA GLN A 77 15.87 0.56 -13.83
C GLN A 77 14.75 0.94 -12.86
N GLN A 78 15.08 1.59 -11.75
CA GLN A 78 14.10 2.07 -10.76
C GLN A 78 13.17 3.11 -11.38
N ASP A 79 13.72 4.11 -12.07
CA ASP A 79 12.93 5.18 -12.70
C ASP A 79 12.10 4.64 -13.87
N THR A 80 12.62 3.69 -14.66
CA THR A 80 11.87 3.01 -15.72
C THR A 80 10.68 2.23 -15.15
N PHE A 81 10.87 1.54 -14.01
CA PHE A 81 9.79 0.85 -13.33
C PHE A 81 8.71 1.84 -12.86
N ALA A 82 9.11 2.95 -12.24
CA ALA A 82 8.21 3.99 -11.78
C ALA A 82 7.40 4.63 -12.91
N LEU A 83 8.06 4.98 -14.02
CA LEU A 83 7.41 5.52 -15.22
C LEU A 83 6.36 4.54 -15.76
N ASN A 84 6.69 3.26 -15.84
CA ASN A 84 5.75 2.24 -16.30
C ASN A 84 4.56 2.06 -15.35
N SER A 85 4.78 2.18 -14.04
CA SER A 85 3.70 2.19 -13.04
C SER A 85 2.74 3.36 -13.27
N GLN A 86 3.28 4.57 -13.42
CA GLN A 86 2.51 5.79 -13.68
C GLN A 86 1.69 5.67 -14.98
N LYS A 87 2.32 5.25 -16.08
CA LYS A 87 1.63 5.05 -17.37
C LYS A 87 0.48 4.04 -17.28
N LYS A 88 0.69 2.91 -16.60
CA LYS A 88 -0.35 1.88 -16.43
C LYS A 88 -1.52 2.40 -15.59
N ALA A 89 -1.23 3.07 -14.48
CA ALA A 89 -2.26 3.63 -13.60
C ALA A 89 -3.08 4.72 -14.31
N SER A 90 -2.41 5.66 -15.00
CA SER A 90 -3.09 6.70 -15.79
C SER A 90 -3.96 6.13 -16.90
N ALA A 91 -3.47 5.12 -17.63
CA ALA A 91 -4.26 4.45 -18.66
C ALA A 91 -5.46 3.69 -18.08
N ALA A 92 -5.34 3.10 -16.89
CA ALA A 92 -6.43 2.42 -16.20
C ALA A 92 -7.50 3.42 -15.71
N ILE A 93 -7.09 4.58 -15.21
CA ILE A 93 -7.99 5.69 -14.83
C ILE A 93 -8.75 6.22 -16.05
N GLU A 94 -8.05 6.50 -17.15
CA GLU A 94 -8.67 6.98 -18.40
C GLU A 94 -9.71 5.97 -18.93
N LYS A 95 -9.39 4.68 -18.83
CA LYS A 95 -10.29 3.58 -19.20
C LYS A 95 -11.30 3.21 -18.13
N LYS A 96 -11.37 3.94 -17.01
CA LYS A 96 -12.32 3.73 -15.91
C LYS A 96 -12.28 2.31 -15.31
N VAL A 97 -11.11 1.65 -15.35
CA VAL A 97 -10.95 0.28 -14.88
C VAL A 97 -11.28 0.16 -13.39
N PHE A 98 -10.91 1.18 -12.61
CA PHE A 98 -11.10 1.19 -11.15
C PHE A 98 -12.51 1.61 -10.69
N GLU A 99 -13.40 2.04 -11.60
CA GLU A 99 -14.74 2.54 -11.21
C GLU A 99 -15.58 1.50 -10.46
N LYS A 100 -15.34 0.19 -10.69
CA LYS A 100 -16.08 -0.89 -10.04
C LYS A 100 -15.55 -1.27 -8.65
N GLU A 101 -14.30 -0.91 -8.34
CA GLU A 101 -13.63 -1.27 -7.07
C GLU A 101 -13.52 -0.09 -6.11
N ILE A 102 -13.54 1.14 -6.61
CA ILE A 102 -13.55 2.35 -5.78
C ILE A 102 -14.97 2.63 -5.30
N VAL A 103 -15.13 2.71 -3.97
CA VAL A 103 -16.33 3.27 -3.33
C VAL A 103 -16.07 4.76 -3.11
N PRO A 104 -16.85 5.68 -3.72
CA PRO A 104 -16.66 7.11 -3.52
C PRO A 104 -16.82 7.51 -2.06
N VAL A 105 -15.94 8.39 -1.58
CA VAL A 105 -16.01 8.97 -0.23
C VAL A 105 -16.08 10.49 -0.31
N ASN A 106 -16.84 11.10 0.60
CA ASN A 106 -16.91 12.56 0.68
C ASN A 106 -15.78 13.08 1.56
N GLY A 107 -14.82 13.76 0.93
CA GLY A 107 -13.75 14.48 1.61
C GLY A 107 -14.17 15.90 1.99
N ILE A 108 -13.47 16.46 2.98
CA ILE A 108 -13.58 17.86 3.38
C ILE A 108 -12.23 18.51 3.17
N ARG A 109 -12.20 19.65 2.49
CA ARG A 109 -11.02 20.52 2.41
C ARG A 109 -11.39 21.94 2.81
N TYR A 110 -10.40 22.70 3.26
CA TYR A 110 -10.57 24.11 3.58
C TYR A 110 -9.85 24.97 2.54
N VAL A 111 -10.58 25.90 1.92
CA VAL A 111 -10.02 26.90 1.01
C VAL A 111 -10.13 28.25 1.72
N GLY A 112 -9.01 28.71 2.30
CA GLY A 112 -9.06 29.78 3.30
C GLY A 112 -9.82 29.31 4.54
N ASN A 113 -10.85 30.06 4.95
CA ASN A 113 -11.73 29.69 6.08
C ASN A 113 -13.01 28.95 5.62
N GLU A 114 -13.19 28.71 4.32
CA GLU A 114 -14.39 28.06 3.80
C GLU A 114 -14.23 26.53 3.77
N LYS A 115 -15.19 25.83 4.38
CA LYS A 115 -15.28 24.37 4.34
C LYS A 115 -15.93 23.94 3.02
N GLN A 116 -15.19 23.20 2.20
CA GLN A 116 -15.69 22.62 0.95
C GLN A 116 -15.74 21.10 1.06
N THR A 117 -16.88 20.51 0.66
CA THR A 117 -17.01 19.07 0.48
C THR A 117 -16.67 18.71 -0.96
N PHE A 118 -15.96 17.62 -1.16
CA PHE A 118 -15.69 17.08 -2.50
C PHE A 118 -15.84 15.57 -2.49
N GLU A 119 -16.22 15.00 -3.64
CA GLU A 119 -16.30 13.56 -3.81
C GLU A 119 -14.95 13.03 -4.29
N PHE A 120 -14.37 12.11 -3.52
CA PHE A 120 -13.18 11.37 -3.90
C PHE A 120 -13.60 10.04 -4.53
N LYS A 121 -13.30 9.87 -5.82
CA LYS A 121 -13.62 8.65 -6.60
C LYS A 121 -12.55 8.23 -7.61
N VAL A 122 -11.42 8.94 -7.62
CA VAL A 122 -10.28 8.67 -8.49
C VAL A 122 -9.02 8.80 -7.65
N ASP A 123 -8.08 7.87 -7.79
CA ASP A 123 -6.80 7.95 -7.11
C ASP A 123 -6.05 9.24 -7.48
N GLU A 124 -5.55 9.94 -6.46
CA GLU A 124 -4.88 11.23 -6.62
C GLU A 124 -3.40 11.13 -6.94
N MET A 125 -2.78 9.96 -6.79
CA MET A 125 -1.33 9.78 -6.86
C MET A 125 -0.77 9.59 -8.28
N PRO A 126 -1.52 9.04 -9.25
CA PRO A 126 -1.04 8.98 -10.62
C PRO A 126 -0.77 10.38 -11.21
N ARG A 127 0.36 10.49 -11.93
CA ARG A 127 0.90 11.70 -12.56
C ARG A 127 1.15 11.40 -14.05
N PRO A 128 0.17 11.65 -14.94
CA PRO A 128 0.23 11.22 -16.35
C PRO A 128 1.36 11.88 -17.14
N ASP A 129 1.87 13.01 -16.65
CA ASP A 129 2.97 13.81 -17.18
C ASP A 129 4.36 13.33 -16.72
N THR A 130 4.44 12.25 -15.93
CA THR A 130 5.74 11.69 -15.50
C THR A 130 6.60 11.34 -16.71
N THR A 131 7.83 11.85 -16.74
CA THR A 131 8.84 11.54 -17.76
C THR A 131 10.09 10.91 -17.14
N LEU A 132 10.88 10.22 -17.96
CA LEU A 132 12.14 9.64 -17.48
C LEU A 132 13.14 10.73 -17.09
N GLU A 133 13.18 11.83 -17.85
CA GLU A 133 14.00 13.00 -17.60
C GLU A 133 13.60 13.67 -16.28
N GLY A 134 12.29 13.80 -16.04
CA GLY A 134 11.74 14.32 -14.80
C GLY A 134 12.15 13.46 -13.61
N LEU A 135 11.98 12.14 -13.71
CA LEU A 135 12.39 11.20 -12.68
C LEU A 135 13.90 11.24 -12.42
N ALA A 136 14.72 11.27 -13.48
CA ALA A 136 16.19 11.31 -13.37
C ALA A 136 16.68 12.60 -12.67
N SER A 137 15.96 13.71 -12.82
CA SER A 137 16.29 14.98 -12.17
C SER A 137 16.07 14.98 -10.64
N LEU A 138 15.31 14.00 -10.11
CA LEU A 138 15.00 13.94 -8.69
C LEU A 138 16.23 13.57 -7.86
N LYS A 139 16.38 14.28 -6.74
CA LYS A 139 17.42 14.00 -5.74
C LYS A 139 17.08 12.72 -4.96
N PRO A 140 18.09 11.94 -4.55
CA PRO A 140 17.90 10.84 -3.60
C PRO A 140 17.20 11.29 -2.32
N ALA A 141 16.26 10.50 -1.83
CA ALA A 141 15.40 10.85 -0.69
C ALA A 141 15.96 10.39 0.66
N PHE A 142 16.80 9.35 0.67
CA PHE A 142 17.21 8.67 1.92
C PHE A 142 18.73 8.62 2.13
N SER A 143 19.51 8.63 1.05
CA SER A 143 20.98 8.61 1.08
C SER A 143 21.53 9.60 0.08
N THR A 144 22.51 10.42 0.46
CA THR A 144 23.10 11.44 -0.43
C THR A 144 23.77 10.85 -1.67
N LYS A 145 24.18 9.59 -1.61
CA LYS A 145 24.76 8.82 -2.73
C LYS A 145 23.82 7.69 -3.19
N GLY A 146 22.55 7.81 -2.82
CA GLY A 146 21.53 6.81 -3.08
C GLY A 146 20.95 6.89 -4.48
N SER A 147 20.11 5.91 -4.79
CA SER A 147 19.36 5.79 -6.04
C SER A 147 17.85 5.92 -5.83
N VAL A 148 17.38 5.78 -4.59
CA VAL A 148 15.98 5.84 -4.23
C VAL A 148 15.54 7.30 -4.08
N THR A 149 14.52 7.69 -4.82
CA THR A 149 13.95 9.04 -4.89
C THR A 149 12.47 9.02 -4.57
N ALA A 150 11.88 10.21 -4.39
CA ALA A 150 10.43 10.33 -4.26
C ALA A 150 9.66 9.83 -5.49
N GLY A 151 10.25 9.90 -6.69
CA GLY A 151 9.59 9.50 -7.94
C GLY A 151 9.62 8.00 -8.19
N ASN A 152 10.56 7.27 -7.59
CA ASN A 152 10.67 5.82 -7.69
C ASN A 152 10.34 5.07 -6.37
N SER A 153 9.73 5.79 -5.42
CA SER A 153 9.19 5.24 -4.17
C SER A 153 7.66 5.34 -4.16
N SER A 154 7.00 4.53 -3.32
CA SER A 154 5.57 4.71 -3.06
C SER A 154 5.33 6.04 -2.32
N PRO A 155 4.30 6.81 -2.68
CA PRO A 155 3.91 7.98 -1.90
C PRO A 155 3.36 7.55 -0.53
N LEU A 156 3.36 8.49 0.41
CA LEU A 156 2.53 8.34 1.61
C LEU A 156 1.08 8.61 1.22
N SER A 157 0.16 7.73 1.62
CA SER A 157 -1.22 7.75 1.14
C SER A 157 -2.19 7.38 2.25
N ASP A 158 -3.38 7.94 2.18
CA ASP A 158 -4.52 7.56 3.02
C ASP A 158 -5.45 6.65 2.21
N GLY A 159 -5.98 5.60 2.84
CA GLY A 159 -6.87 4.70 2.13
C GLY A 159 -7.36 3.53 2.98
N ALA A 160 -8.46 2.91 2.52
CA ALA A 160 -9.04 1.72 3.10
C ALA A 160 -9.43 0.73 2.01
N ALA A 161 -9.32 -0.56 2.31
CA ALA A 161 -9.82 -1.63 1.46
C ALA A 161 -10.38 -2.76 2.33
N ALA A 162 -11.48 -3.36 1.90
CA ALA A 162 -12.10 -4.48 2.60
C ALA A 162 -12.66 -5.50 1.61
N ALA A 163 -12.67 -6.76 2.03
CA ALA A 163 -13.28 -7.87 1.33
C ALA A 163 -14.24 -8.63 2.26
N LEU A 164 -15.37 -9.06 1.71
CA LEU A 164 -16.25 -10.02 2.36
C LEU A 164 -15.75 -11.43 2.04
N VAL A 165 -15.29 -12.14 3.06
CA VAL A 165 -14.80 -13.53 2.96
C VAL A 165 -15.89 -14.44 3.50
N MET A 166 -16.21 -15.52 2.77
CA MET A 166 -17.27 -16.45 3.14
C MET A 166 -16.83 -17.89 2.96
N SER A 167 -17.43 -18.80 3.74
CA SER A 167 -17.38 -20.23 3.43
C SER A 167 -18.08 -20.48 2.09
N GLY A 168 -17.57 -21.45 1.31
CA GLY A 168 -18.15 -21.79 0.01
C GLY A 168 -19.59 -22.27 0.14
N GLU A 169 -19.89 -23.02 1.21
CA GLU A 169 -21.24 -23.51 1.52
C GLU A 169 -22.19 -22.36 1.84
N LYS A 170 -21.77 -21.39 2.66
CA LYS A 170 -22.60 -20.23 3.01
C LYS A 170 -22.87 -19.37 1.78
N ALA A 171 -21.85 -19.08 0.98
CA ALA A 171 -22.01 -18.32 -0.26
C ALA A 171 -23.03 -19.00 -1.18
N LYS A 172 -22.94 -20.33 -1.36
CA LYS A 172 -23.88 -21.12 -2.17
C LYS A 172 -25.30 -21.09 -1.59
N SER A 173 -25.47 -21.22 -0.28
CA SER A 173 -26.80 -21.17 0.36
C SER A 173 -27.51 -19.82 0.18
N LEU A 174 -26.74 -18.74 0.02
CA LEU A 174 -27.24 -17.39 -0.19
C LEU A 174 -27.34 -17.02 -1.68
N GLY A 175 -27.01 -17.94 -2.60
CA GLY A 175 -27.02 -17.68 -4.04
C GLY A 175 -25.94 -16.69 -4.50
N LEU A 176 -24.89 -16.49 -3.71
CA LEU A 176 -23.81 -15.56 -4.02
C LEU A 176 -22.71 -16.23 -4.85
N LYS A 177 -22.24 -15.53 -5.89
CA LYS A 177 -21.08 -15.94 -6.69
C LYS A 177 -19.83 -15.24 -6.17
N GLY A 178 -18.85 -16.01 -5.72
CA GLY A 178 -17.55 -15.48 -5.29
C GLY A 178 -16.81 -14.79 -6.44
N LEU A 179 -16.17 -13.65 -6.14
CA LEU A 179 -15.28 -12.94 -7.08
C LEU A 179 -13.94 -13.66 -7.26
N GLY A 180 -13.54 -14.47 -6.29
CA GLY A 180 -12.31 -15.25 -6.29
C GLY A 180 -12.26 -16.23 -5.12
N TYR A 181 -11.20 -17.04 -5.06
CA TYR A 181 -10.99 -18.04 -4.01
C TYR A 181 -9.58 -17.88 -3.44
N LEU A 182 -9.47 -17.77 -2.11
CA LEU A 182 -8.17 -17.86 -1.45
C LEU A 182 -7.71 -19.32 -1.47
N ARG A 183 -6.61 -19.60 -2.17
CA ARG A 183 -6.04 -20.95 -2.28
C ARG A 183 -4.98 -21.23 -1.24
N SER A 184 -4.10 -20.26 -0.99
CA SER A 184 -2.99 -20.40 -0.06
C SER A 184 -2.54 -19.03 0.43
N PHE A 185 -1.98 -18.99 1.63
CA PHE A 185 -1.30 -17.84 2.19
C PHE A 185 -0.04 -18.31 2.91
N VAL A 186 1.11 -17.70 2.60
CA VAL A 186 2.41 -18.07 3.16
C VAL A 186 3.12 -16.81 3.63
N THR A 187 3.74 -16.86 4.80
CA THR A 187 4.59 -15.80 5.33
C THR A 187 5.97 -16.35 5.64
N VAL A 188 7.01 -15.67 5.16
CA VAL A 188 8.42 -16.00 5.43
C VAL A 188 9.14 -14.79 6.03
N GLY A 189 10.06 -15.04 6.96
CA GLY A 189 11.04 -14.05 7.38
C GLY A 189 12.27 -14.16 6.50
N VAL A 190 12.89 -13.03 6.18
CA VAL A 190 14.12 -12.93 5.36
C VAL A 190 15.21 -12.28 6.21
#